data_AF-A0A8S8Y6J2-F1
#
_entry.id   AF-A0A8S8Y6J2-F1
#
_cell.length_a   1.000
_cell.length_b   1.000
_cell.length_c   1.000
_cell.angle_alpha   90.00
_cell.angle_beta   90.00
_cell.angle_gamma   90.00
#
_symmetry.space_group_name_H-M   'P 1'
#
loop_
_entity.id
_entity.type
_entity.pdbx_description
1 polymer ?
#
loop_
_entity_poly.entity_id
_entity_poly.type
_entity_poly.pdbx_seq_one_letter_code
_entity_poly.pdbx_strand_id
1 'polypeptide(L)'
;MFEIVFASVFLLLVIVRYGYMRRFETFQGAVVPVHRYHKRFARFMHVAMYVCLVLLPLTGLAIAALYTRGIETGLAMDAAIGLHGVSADLSYALIAAHVVAALYSRLKGEGVWTSMVPVWTETGPSTHPYAVKAADLEHHALQRLEAFVASKKR
;
A
#
# COMPACT_ATOMS: atom_id res chain seq x y z
N MET A 1 28.74 -3.84 -4.36
CA MET A 1 28.22 -5.14 -4.86
C MET A 1 26.95 -5.59 -4.14
N PHE A 2 26.94 -5.65 -2.80
CA PHE A 2 25.76 -6.06 -2.03
C PHE A 2 24.48 -5.29 -2.39
N GLU A 3 24.54 -3.95 -2.44
CA GLU A 3 23.39 -3.09 -2.74
C GLU A 3 22.77 -3.35 -4.12
N ILE A 4 23.60 -3.57 -5.14
CA ILE A 4 23.14 -3.86 -6.51
C ILE A 4 22.44 -5.22 -6.55
N VAL A 5 23.01 -6.24 -5.89
CA VAL A 5 22.40 -7.57 -5.80
C VAL A 5 21.08 -7.50 -5.05
N PHE A 6 21.07 -6.84 -3.88
CA PHE A 6 19.87 -6.65 -3.07
C PHE A 6 18.78 -5.91 -3.86
N ALA A 7 19.10 -4.78 -4.49
CA ALA A 7 18.17 -3.99 -5.30
C ALA A 7 17.61 -4.81 -6.47
N SER A 8 18.45 -5.60 -7.15
CA SER A 8 18.04 -6.43 -8.28
C SER A 8 17.09 -7.55 -7.85
N VAL A 9 17.43 -8.27 -6.77
CA VAL A 9 16.58 -9.32 -6.20
C VAL A 9 15.27 -8.73 -5.67
N PHE A 10 15.34 -7.62 -4.96
CA PHE A 10 14.17 -6.93 -4.43
C PHE A 10 13.23 -6.48 -5.56
N LEU A 11 13.77 -5.86 -6.62
CA LEU A 11 13.00 -5.46 -7.80
C LEU A 11 12.31 -6.67 -8.45
N LEU A 12 13.03 -7.78 -8.63
CA LEU A 12 12.47 -9.02 -9.17
C LEU A 12 11.29 -9.51 -8.31
N LEU A 13 11.46 -9.58 -6.99
CA LEU A 13 10.40 -10.01 -6.07
C LEU A 13 9.17 -9.11 -6.14
N VAL A 14 9.35 -7.80 -6.19
CA VAL A 14 8.24 -6.83 -6.28
C VAL A 14 7.49 -6.97 -7.61
N ILE A 15 8.20 -7.14 -8.74
CA ILE A 15 7.59 -7.36 -10.05
C ILE A 15 6.78 -8.66 -10.08
N VAL A 16 7.36 -9.76 -9.59
CA VAL A 16 6.67 -11.06 -9.52
C VAL A 16 5.42 -10.94 -8.65
N ARG A 17 5.54 -10.33 -7.46
CA ARG A 17 4.41 -10.12 -6.54
C ARG A 17 3.31 -9.28 -7.18
N TYR A 18 3.66 -8.19 -7.87
CA TYR A 18 2.70 -7.37 -8.60
C TYR A 18 1.99 -8.18 -9.69
N GLY A 19 2.74 -8.95 -10.48
CA GLY A 19 2.21 -9.80 -11.55
C GLY A 19 1.29 -10.92 -11.06
N TYR A 20 1.54 -11.46 -9.87
CA TYR A 20 0.65 -12.40 -9.20
C TYR A 20 -0.61 -11.70 -8.66
N MET A 21 -0.42 -10.65 -7.86
CA MET A 21 -1.50 -9.98 -7.14
C MET A 21 -2.47 -9.20 -8.03
N ARG A 22 -2.05 -8.73 -9.22
CA ARG A 22 -2.94 -8.04 -10.17
C ARG A 22 -4.11 -8.91 -10.67
N ARG A 23 -4.05 -10.24 -10.46
CA ARG A 23 -5.09 -11.19 -10.85
C ARG A 23 -6.20 -11.33 -9.80
N PHE A 24 -5.96 -10.83 -8.59
CA PHE A 24 -6.87 -10.97 -7.45
C PHE A 24 -7.53 -9.64 -7.12
N GLU A 25 -8.77 -9.70 -6.61
CA GLU A 25 -9.46 -8.49 -6.16
C GLU A 25 -8.96 -8.05 -4.77
N THR A 26 -8.93 -6.74 -4.56
CA THR A 26 -8.64 -6.15 -3.24
C THR A 26 -9.75 -6.55 -2.24
N PHE A 27 -9.36 -7.04 -1.06
CA PHE A 27 -10.26 -7.55 0.00
C PHE A 27 -10.98 -8.88 -0.25
N GLN A 28 -10.39 -9.81 -1.02
CA GLN A 28 -10.98 -11.14 -1.21
C GLN A 28 -11.16 -11.97 0.08
N GLY A 29 -10.39 -11.69 1.13
CA GLY A 29 -10.51 -12.37 2.43
C GLY A 29 -11.40 -11.66 3.45
N ALA A 30 -12.08 -10.58 3.08
CA ALA A 30 -12.95 -9.87 4.02
C ALA A 30 -14.24 -10.69 4.27
N VAL A 31 -14.56 -10.94 5.54
CA VAL A 31 -15.79 -11.65 5.95
C VAL A 31 -17.00 -10.72 6.09
N VAL A 32 -16.76 -9.40 6.05
CA VAL A 32 -17.80 -8.36 6.13
C VAL A 32 -17.81 -7.55 4.83
N PRO A 33 -18.99 -7.13 4.31
CA PRO A 33 -19.06 -6.31 3.10
C PRO A 33 -18.37 -4.95 3.30
N VAL A 34 -17.23 -4.76 2.62
CA VAL A 34 -16.45 -3.53 2.65
C VAL A 34 -17.02 -2.49 1.67
N HIS A 35 -17.20 -1.25 2.14
CA HIS A 35 -17.71 -0.15 1.33
C HIS A 35 -16.82 0.13 0.10
N ARG A 36 -17.42 0.57 -1.02
CA ARG A 36 -16.72 0.78 -2.30
C ARG A 36 -15.53 1.75 -2.20
N TYR A 37 -15.66 2.78 -1.36
CA TYR A 37 -14.60 3.76 -1.12
C TYR A 37 -13.37 3.17 -0.43
N HIS A 38 -13.54 2.31 0.58
CA HIS A 38 -12.42 1.61 1.21
C HIS A 38 -11.72 0.68 0.22
N LYS A 39 -12.48 -0.06 -0.60
CA LYS A 39 -11.91 -0.92 -1.64
C LYS A 39 -11.08 -0.10 -2.65
N ARG A 40 -11.56 1.08 -3.03
CA ARG A 40 -10.84 1.98 -3.94
C ARG A 40 -9.59 2.57 -3.28
N PHE A 41 -9.70 3.02 -2.03
CA PHE A 41 -8.58 3.58 -1.27
C PHE A 41 -7.48 2.54 -1.03
N ALA A 42 -7.82 1.33 -0.60
CA ALA A 42 -6.85 0.25 -0.42
C ALA A 42 -6.17 -0.13 -1.74
N ARG A 43 -6.92 -0.15 -2.86
CA ARG A 43 -6.32 -0.38 -4.18
C ARG A 43 -5.34 0.75 -4.54
N PHE A 44 -5.72 2.00 -4.30
CA PHE A 44 -4.85 3.15 -4.53
C PHE A 44 -3.57 3.04 -3.69
N MET A 45 -3.70 2.75 -2.39
CA MET A 45 -2.57 2.55 -1.48
C MET A 45 -1.61 1.47 -1.99
N HIS A 46 -2.12 0.29 -2.39
CA HIS A 46 -1.27 -0.77 -2.92
C HIS A 46 -0.58 -0.38 -4.22
N VAL A 47 -1.29 0.28 -5.14
CA VAL A 47 -0.68 0.74 -6.41
C VAL A 47 0.41 1.78 -6.14
N ALA A 48 0.15 2.76 -5.27
CA ALA A 48 1.14 3.76 -4.87
C ALA A 48 2.37 3.09 -4.22
N MET A 49 2.17 2.10 -3.35
CA MET A 49 3.26 1.32 -2.77
C MET A 49 4.06 0.58 -3.84
N TYR A 50 3.42 -0.11 -4.78
CA TYR A 50 4.13 -0.80 -5.87
C TYR A 50 4.97 0.18 -6.71
N VAL A 51 4.43 1.36 -7.01
CA VAL A 51 5.17 2.40 -7.74
C VAL A 51 6.44 2.81 -6.98
N CYS A 52 6.33 3.12 -5.69
CA CYS A 52 7.48 3.56 -4.89
C CYS A 52 8.50 2.43 -4.67
N LEU A 53 8.03 1.21 -4.37
CA LEU A 53 8.89 0.05 -4.14
C LEU A 53 9.58 -0.45 -5.41
N VAL A 54 9.06 -0.15 -6.61
CA VAL A 54 9.77 -0.38 -7.88
C VAL A 54 10.74 0.75 -8.18
N LEU A 55 10.34 2.01 -7.96
CA LEU A 55 11.19 3.18 -8.19
C LEU A 55 12.46 3.15 -7.33
N LEU A 56 12.37 2.72 -6.07
CA LEU A 56 13.51 2.63 -5.16
C LEU A 56 14.69 1.83 -5.74
N PRO A 57 14.57 0.52 -6.02
CA PRO A 57 15.67 -0.25 -6.58
C PRO A 57 16.04 0.20 -7.99
N LEU A 58 15.07 0.67 -8.80
CA LEU A 58 15.34 1.11 -10.17
C LEU A 58 16.23 2.36 -10.19
N THR A 59 15.90 3.35 -9.36
CA THR A 59 16.72 4.57 -9.19
C THR A 59 18.03 4.27 -8.49
N GLY A 60 18.07 3.35 -7.51
CA GLY A 60 19.31 2.90 -6.89
C GLY A 60 20.28 2.23 -7.88
N LEU A 61 19.76 1.36 -8.76
CA LEU A 61 20.54 0.78 -9.86
C LEU A 61 20.98 1.84 -10.88
N ALA A 62 20.15 2.85 -11.15
CA ALA A 62 20.52 3.97 -12.01
C ALA A 62 21.66 4.81 -11.43
N ILE A 63 21.62 5.13 -10.13
CA ILE A 63 22.69 5.83 -9.41
C ILE A 63 23.99 5.03 -9.51
N ALA A 64 23.93 3.72 -9.21
CA ALA A 64 25.09 2.84 -9.30
C ALA A 64 25.66 2.80 -10.74
N ALA A 65 24.80 2.70 -11.75
CA ALA A 65 25.21 2.69 -13.15
C ALA A 65 25.87 4.01 -13.58
N LEU A 66 25.30 5.17 -13.20
CA LEU A 66 25.88 6.48 -13.48
C LEU A 66 27.25 6.64 -12.80
N TYR A 67 27.35 6.25 -11.54
CA TYR A 67 28.60 6.31 -10.77
C TYR A 67 29.70 5.45 -11.42
N THR A 68 29.39 4.22 -11.85
CA THR A 68 30.38 3.37 -12.54
C THR A 68 30.84 3.90 -13.90
N ARG A 69 30.08 4.83 -14.50
CA ARG A 69 30.45 5.54 -15.74
C ARG A 69 31.24 6.83 -15.48
N GLY A 70 31.58 7.12 -14.22
CA GLY A 70 32.27 8.35 -13.81
C GLY A 70 31.37 9.59 -13.79
N ILE A 71 30.05 9.42 -13.88
CA ILE A 71 29.09 10.53 -13.78
C ILE A 71 28.70 10.66 -12.32
N GLU A 72 29.38 11.54 -11.59
CA GLU A 72 29.13 11.76 -10.16
C GLU A 72 28.25 12.97 -9.86
N THR A 73 28.11 13.89 -10.82
CA THR A 73 27.34 15.13 -10.66
C THR A 73 26.58 15.48 -11.94
N GLY A 74 25.60 16.38 -11.82
CA GLY A 74 24.81 16.90 -12.92
C GLY A 74 23.40 16.34 -12.97
N LEU A 75 22.60 16.87 -13.92
CA LEU A 75 21.14 16.69 -13.96
C LEU A 75 20.69 15.22 -13.85
N ALA A 76 21.40 14.29 -14.50
CA ALA A 76 21.03 12.87 -14.47
C ALA A 76 21.25 12.23 -13.09
N MET A 77 22.35 12.58 -12.40
CA MET A 77 22.62 12.08 -11.05
C MET A 77 21.67 12.73 -10.04
N ASP A 78 21.48 14.05 -10.13
CA ASP A 78 20.58 14.79 -9.24
C ASP A 78 19.13 14.31 -9.36
N ALA A 79 18.67 14.03 -10.58
CA ALA A 79 17.34 13.45 -10.81
C ALA A 79 17.23 12.03 -10.25
N ALA A 80 18.26 11.19 -10.40
CA ALA A 80 18.25 9.84 -9.88
C ALA A 80 18.23 9.82 -8.34
N ILE A 81 19.06 10.64 -7.69
CA ILE A 81 19.10 10.80 -6.24
C ILE A 81 17.77 11.40 -5.74
N GLY A 82 17.27 12.45 -6.38
CA GLY A 82 16.01 13.10 -6.01
C GLY A 82 14.81 12.15 -6.10
N LEU A 83 14.68 11.41 -7.21
CA LEU A 83 13.62 10.40 -7.37
C LEU A 83 13.77 9.26 -6.35
N HIS A 84 15.00 8.83 -6.06
CA HIS A 84 15.25 7.80 -5.05
C HIS A 84 14.80 8.27 -3.66
N GLY A 85 15.20 9.48 -3.26
CA GLY A 85 14.86 10.07 -1.96
C GLY A 85 13.35 10.25 -1.78
N VAL A 86 12.68 10.86 -2.77
CA VAL A 86 11.21 11.05 -2.72
C VAL A 86 10.48 9.69 -2.67
N SER A 87 10.97 8.70 -3.43
CA SER A 87 10.40 7.35 -3.39
C SER A 87 10.59 6.67 -2.04
N ALA A 88 11.71 6.94 -1.35
CA ALA A 88 11.98 6.42 0.00
C ALA A 88 11.01 7.02 1.02
N ASP A 89 10.92 8.35 1.05
CA ASP A 89 10.05 9.08 1.99
C ASP A 89 8.58 8.68 1.81
N LEU A 90 8.12 8.63 0.56
CA LEU A 90 6.76 8.21 0.25
C LEU A 90 6.51 6.74 0.60
N SER A 91 7.50 5.85 0.40
CA SER A 91 7.39 4.44 0.81
C SER A 91 7.22 4.32 2.32
N TYR A 92 7.99 5.06 3.12
CA TYR A 92 7.85 5.03 4.57
C TYR A 92 6.46 5.48 5.02
N ALA A 93 5.95 6.59 4.46
CA ALA A 93 4.61 7.07 4.77
C ALA A 93 3.52 6.07 4.37
N LEU A 94 3.61 5.49 3.17
CA LEU A 94 2.63 4.52 2.67
C LEU A 94 2.64 3.21 3.45
N ILE A 95 3.82 2.69 3.80
CA ILE A 95 3.96 1.47 4.61
C ILE A 95 3.38 1.73 6.01
N ALA A 96 3.70 2.86 6.64
CA ALA A 96 3.17 3.20 7.96
C ALA A 96 1.63 3.27 7.93
N ALA A 97 1.06 3.99 6.95
CA ALA A 97 -0.39 4.06 6.77
C ALA A 97 -1.02 2.69 6.50
N HIS A 98 -0.37 1.84 5.70
CA HIS A 98 -0.82 0.48 5.41
C HIS A 98 -0.84 -0.40 6.67
N VAL A 99 0.23 -0.37 7.48
CA VAL A 99 0.32 -1.14 8.74
C VAL A 99 -0.73 -0.68 9.74
N VAL A 100 -0.91 0.63 9.91
CA VAL A 100 -1.96 1.18 10.79
C VAL A 100 -3.34 0.73 10.34
N ALA A 101 -3.63 0.81 9.04
CA ALA A 101 -4.91 0.36 8.48
C ALA A 101 -5.13 -1.16 8.66
N ALA A 102 -4.09 -1.97 8.50
CA ALA A 102 -4.15 -3.42 8.71
C ALA A 102 -4.41 -3.76 10.18
N LEU A 103 -3.75 -3.06 11.11
CA LEU A 103 -4.00 -3.22 12.55
C LEU A 103 -5.41 -2.77 12.94
N TYR A 104 -5.90 -1.67 12.36
CA TYR A 104 -7.26 -1.20 12.59
C TYR A 104 -8.32 -2.18 12.10
N SER A 105 -8.16 -2.70 10.87
CA SER A 105 -9.03 -3.74 10.32
C SER A 105 -8.98 -5.02 11.18
N ARG A 106 -7.80 -5.34 11.74
CA ARG A 106 -7.66 -6.45 12.68
C ARG A 106 -8.43 -6.27 13.98
N LEU A 107 -8.39 -5.07 14.55
CA LEU A 107 -9.17 -4.77 15.76
C LEU A 107 -10.68 -4.89 15.52
N LYS A 108 -11.16 -4.66 14.29
CA LYS A 108 -12.55 -4.86 13.90
C LYS A 108 -12.91 -6.32 13.60
N GLY A 109 -11.93 -7.18 13.31
CA GLY A 109 -12.19 -8.59 12.98
C GLY A 109 -12.77 -8.80 11.58
N GLU A 110 -12.38 -7.98 10.60
CA GLU A 110 -12.93 -8.01 9.24
C GLU A 110 -12.39 -9.15 8.36
N GLY A 111 -11.43 -9.94 8.84
CA GLY A 111 -10.79 -11.07 8.15
C GLY A 111 -9.60 -10.69 7.27
N VAL A 112 -9.30 -9.40 7.14
CA VAL A 112 -8.26 -8.89 6.23
C VAL A 112 -6.86 -9.33 6.67
N TRP A 113 -6.56 -9.29 7.97
CA TRP A 113 -5.26 -9.75 8.50
C TRP A 113 -5.06 -11.24 8.25
N THR A 114 -6.07 -12.05 8.60
CA THR A 114 -6.06 -13.51 8.46
C THR A 114 -5.79 -13.94 7.01
N SER A 115 -6.20 -13.13 6.03
CA SER A 115 -5.95 -13.40 4.61
C SER A 115 -4.49 -13.15 4.16
N MET A 116 -3.72 -12.37 4.93
CA MET A 116 -2.36 -11.95 4.58
C MET A 116 -1.29 -12.51 5.51
N VAL A 117 -1.63 -12.81 6.76
CA VAL A 117 -0.69 -13.29 7.78
C VAL A 117 -1.26 -14.57 8.40
N PRO A 118 -0.57 -15.72 8.28
CA PRO A 118 -1.05 -17.01 8.80
C PRO A 118 -0.88 -17.17 10.32
N VAL A 119 -0.46 -16.11 11.02
CA VAL A 119 -0.21 -16.09 12.46
C VAL A 119 -1.10 -15.03 13.10
N TRP A 120 -1.62 -15.32 14.29
CA TRP A 120 -2.56 -14.45 15.02
C TRP A 120 -3.81 -14.07 14.22
N THR A 121 -4.43 -15.09 13.62
CA THR A 121 -5.65 -15.00 12.84
C THR A 121 -6.84 -14.56 13.69
N GLU A 122 -7.72 -13.76 13.10
CA GLU A 122 -8.98 -13.33 13.69
C GLU A 122 -10.00 -14.48 13.73
N THR A 123 -10.76 -14.57 14.81
CA THR A 123 -11.79 -15.60 15.02
C THR A 123 -13.20 -15.15 14.59
N GLY A 124 -13.35 -13.90 14.13
CA GLY A 124 -14.60 -13.32 13.64
C GLY A 124 -14.71 -11.82 13.93
N PRO A 125 -15.84 -11.18 13.58
CA PRO A 125 -16.08 -9.76 13.84
C PRO A 125 -15.97 -9.44 15.33
N SER A 126 -15.31 -8.33 15.67
CA SER A 126 -15.11 -7.94 17.06
C SER A 126 -16.46 -7.63 17.74
N THR A 127 -16.69 -8.20 18.93
CA THR A 127 -17.90 -7.94 19.74
C THR A 127 -17.72 -6.76 20.70
N HIS A 128 -16.54 -6.10 20.69
CA HIS A 128 -16.23 -5.03 21.62
C HIS A 128 -17.06 -3.76 21.31
N PRO A 129 -17.74 -3.15 22.29
CA PRO A 129 -18.70 -2.05 22.06
C PRO A 129 -18.14 -0.86 21.28
N TYR A 130 -16.86 -0.55 21.51
CA TYR A 130 -16.17 0.55 20.85
C TYR A 130 -15.85 0.28 19.38
N ALA A 131 -15.56 -0.97 19.02
CA ALA A 131 -15.26 -1.35 17.64
C ALA A 131 -16.53 -1.37 16.78
N VAL A 132 -17.64 -1.87 17.34
CA VAL A 132 -18.96 -1.82 16.71
C VAL A 132 -19.43 -0.38 16.50
N LYS A 133 -19.36 0.47 17.54
CA LYS A 133 -19.69 1.90 17.41
C LYS A 133 -18.84 2.62 16.36
N ALA A 134 -17.54 2.30 16.27
CA ALA A 134 -16.66 2.92 15.28
C ALA A 134 -17.03 2.50 13.85
N ALA A 135 -17.35 1.22 13.64
CA ALA A 135 -17.81 0.71 12.34
C ALA A 135 -19.15 1.34 11.92
N ASP A 136 -20.11 1.45 12.85
CA ASP A 136 -21.41 2.08 12.57
C ASP A 136 -21.27 3.56 12.22
N LEU A 137 -20.41 4.29 12.93
CA LEU A 137 -20.12 5.71 12.65
C LEU A 137 -19.52 5.91 11.26
N GLU A 138 -18.59 5.04 10.87
CA GLU A 138 -17.94 5.07 9.56
C GLU A 138 -18.93 4.76 8.44
N HIS A 139 -19.78 3.74 8.59
CA HIS A 139 -20.84 3.42 7.63
C HIS A 139 -21.80 4.60 7.44
N HIS A 140 -22.24 5.24 8.53
CA HIS A 140 -23.11 6.41 8.45
C HIS A 140 -22.43 7.61 7.77
N ALA A 141 -21.15 7.86 8.04
CA ALA A 141 -20.40 8.93 7.40
C ALA A 141 -20.25 8.71 5.89
N LEU A 142 -19.94 7.48 5.47
CA LEU A 142 -19.78 7.13 4.05
C LEU A 142 -21.10 7.19 3.29
N GLN A 143 -22.20 6.72 3.89
CA GLN A 143 -23.53 6.84 3.27
C GLN A 143 -23.93 8.31 3.07
N ARG A 144 -23.63 9.18 4.04
CA ARG A 144 -23.88 10.62 3.89
C ARG A 144 -23.05 11.24 2.76
N LEU A 145 -21.80 10.83 2.61
CA LEU A 145 -20.96 11.26 1.49
C LEU A 145 -21.51 10.78 0.15
N GLU A 146 -21.96 9.51 0.05
CA GLU A 146 -22.61 9.01 -1.17
C GLU A 146 -23.87 9.79 -1.50
N ALA A 147 -24.74 10.03 -0.53
CA ALA A 147 -25.97 10.80 -0.72
C ALA A 147 -25.69 12.24 -1.17
N PHE A 148 -24.67 12.88 -0.60
CA PHE A 148 -24.27 14.24 -0.96
C PHE A 148 -23.69 14.30 -2.39
N VAL A 149 -22.81 13.36 -2.75
CA VAL A 149 -22.24 13.26 -4.09
C VAL A 149 -23.32 12.95 -5.13
N ALA A 150 -24.27 12.07 -4.82
CA ALA A 150 -25.40 11.76 -5.69
C ALA A 150 -26.34 12.96 -5.87
N SER A 151 -26.61 13.71 -4.79
CA SER A 151 -27.41 14.94 -4.83
C SER A 151 -26.80 16.03 -5.71
N LYS A 152 -25.46 16.13 -5.75
CA LYS A 152 -24.75 17.13 -6.57
C LYS A 152 -24.67 16.76 -8.06
N LYS A 153 -25.04 15.52 -8.40
CA LYS A 153 -25.01 14.99 -9.77
C LYS A 153 -26.36 15.05 -10.50
N ARG A 154 -27.43 15.45 -9.80
CA ARG A 154 -28.73 15.86 -10.35
C ARG A 154 -28.75 17.36 -10.58
#